data_AF-A0A1Z5R3G7-F1
#
_entry.id   AF-A0A1Z5R3G7-F1
#
_cell.length_a   1.000
_cell.length_b   1.000
_cell.length_c   1.000
_cell.angle_alpha   90.00
_cell.angle_beta   90.00
_cell.angle_gamma   90.00
#
_symmetry.space_group_name_H-M   'P 1'
#
loop_
_entity.id
_entity.type
_entity.pdbx_description
1 polymer ?
#
loop_
_entity_poly.entity_id
_entity_poly.type
_entity_poly.pdbx_seq_one_letter_code
_entity_poly.pdbx_strand_id
1 'polypeptide(L)'
;MTNIMKDFDEPGHLAPTGLFLGATKYMVIQGEPGAVIRGKKGSGGITVKKTGQALIIGIYDEPMTPGQCNMVVERLGDYLVEQGM
;
A
#
# COMPACT_ATOMS: atom_id res chain seq x y z
N MET A 1 9.90 5.71 -4.87
CA MET A 1 8.55 6.32 -4.83
C MET A 1 7.87 6.39 -6.19
N THR A 2 8.59 6.71 -7.28
CA THR A 2 8.00 6.90 -8.62
C THR A 2 7.15 5.72 -9.12
N ASN A 3 7.58 4.48 -8.89
CA ASN A 3 6.81 3.30 -9.36
C ASN A 3 5.53 3.05 -8.54
N ILE A 4 5.50 3.46 -7.27
CA ILE A 4 4.28 3.38 -6.44
C ILE A 4 3.24 4.36 -6.96
N MET A 5 3.66 5.59 -7.28
CA MET A 5 2.75 6.59 -7.89
C MET A 5 2.25 6.12 -9.25
N LYS A 6 3.13 5.56 -10.09
CA LYS A 6 2.74 4.99 -11.37
C LYS A 6 1.71 3.87 -11.24
N ASP A 7 1.81 3.01 -10.23
CA ASP A 7 0.82 1.94 -10.04
C ASP A 7 -0.55 2.46 -9.58
N PHE A 8 -0.60 3.61 -8.90
CA PHE A 8 -1.86 4.28 -8.64
C PHE A 8 -2.48 4.90 -9.90
N ASP A 9 -1.67 5.41 -10.81
CA ASP A 9 -2.14 6.01 -12.07
C ASP A 9 -2.43 4.93 -13.14
N GLU A 10 -1.68 3.82 -13.11
CA GLU A 10 -1.74 2.66 -14.00
C GLU A 10 -1.81 1.36 -13.17
N PRO A 11 -3.01 0.96 -12.69
CA PRO A 11 -3.18 -0.23 -11.85
C PRO A 11 -2.54 -1.49 -12.45
N GLY A 12 -1.61 -2.10 -11.71
CA GLY A 12 -0.91 -3.33 -12.12
C GLY A 12 0.51 -3.11 -12.66
N HIS A 13 0.98 -1.87 -12.78
CA HIS A 13 2.35 -1.51 -13.14
C HIS A 13 3.41 -2.26 -12.30
N LEU A 14 3.16 -2.42 -10.98
CA LEU A 14 4.09 -3.09 -10.07
C LEU A 14 3.93 -4.61 -10.02
N ALA A 15 2.86 -5.19 -10.59
CA ALA A 15 2.63 -6.64 -10.51
C ALA A 15 3.77 -7.50 -11.08
N PRO A 16 4.40 -7.15 -12.24
CA PRO A 16 5.50 -7.94 -12.79
C PRO A 16 6.83 -7.77 -12.03
N THR A 17 7.07 -6.59 -11.45
CA THR A 17 8.37 -6.23 -10.87
C THR A 17 8.42 -6.41 -9.35
N GLY A 18 7.27 -6.29 -8.69
CA GLY A 18 7.11 -6.25 -7.24
C GLY A 18 7.20 -4.83 -6.68
N LEU A 19 6.59 -4.60 -5.52
CA LEU A 19 6.71 -3.34 -4.79
C LEU A 19 8.03 -3.32 -4.01
N PHE A 20 8.85 -2.31 -4.23
CA PHE A 20 10.09 -2.10 -3.47
C PHE A 20 9.93 -0.94 -2.49
N LEU A 21 10.23 -1.20 -1.22
CA LEU A 21 10.42 -0.18 -0.20
C LEU A 21 11.81 -0.34 0.42
N GLY A 22 12.69 0.61 0.14
CA GLY A 22 14.13 0.44 0.37
C GLY A 22 14.67 -0.76 -0.41
N ALA A 23 15.48 -1.60 0.24
CA ALA A 23 15.99 -2.85 -0.32
C ALA A 23 14.98 -4.02 -0.26
N THR A 24 13.80 -3.82 0.32
CA THR A 24 12.83 -4.90 0.53
C THR A 24 11.85 -4.99 -0.63
N LYS A 25 11.78 -6.17 -1.26
CA LYS A 25 10.78 -6.52 -2.26
C LYS A 25 9.56 -7.17 -1.62
N TYR A 26 8.37 -6.71 -2.01
CA TYR A 26 7.08 -7.29 -1.69
C TYR A 26 6.40 -7.77 -2.98
N MET A 27 5.76 -8.94 -2.94
CA MET A 27 4.90 -9.40 -4.01
C MET A 27 3.59 -8.62 -3.96
N VAL A 28 3.22 -7.97 -5.06
CA VAL A 28 1.95 -7.24 -5.15
C VAL A 28 0.79 -8.23 -5.08
N ILE A 29 -0.20 -7.92 -4.24
CA ILE A 29 -1.45 -8.68 -4.10
C ILE A 29 -2.63 -7.74 -4.37
N GLN A 30 -3.85 -8.27 -4.35
CA GLN A 30 -5.05 -7.51 -4.65
C GLN A 30 -5.21 -6.28 -3.72
N GLY A 31 -5.13 -5.10 -4.33
CA GLY A 31 -5.40 -3.80 -3.72
C GLY A 31 -6.73 -3.21 -4.22
N GLU A 32 -6.84 -1.90 -4.16
CA GLU A 32 -7.93 -1.10 -4.74
C GLU A 32 -7.35 -0.19 -5.82
N PRO A 33 -7.75 -0.34 -7.09
CA PRO A 33 -7.23 0.48 -8.19
C PRO A 33 -7.29 1.97 -7.88
N GLY A 34 -6.14 2.66 -7.97
CA GLY A 34 -6.02 4.10 -7.72
C GLY A 34 -6.05 4.53 -6.25
N ALA A 35 -6.36 3.64 -5.32
CA ALA A 35 -6.52 3.99 -3.90
C ALA A 35 -5.57 3.22 -2.97
N VAL A 36 -5.45 1.91 -3.12
CA VAL A 36 -4.69 1.04 -2.20
C VAL A 36 -3.81 0.07 -2.96
N ILE A 37 -2.53 0.01 -2.60
CA ILE A 37 -1.60 -1.03 -3.04
C ILE A 37 -1.26 -1.91 -1.85
N ARG A 38 -1.33 -3.22 -2.04
CA ARG A 38 -1.00 -4.21 -1.00
C ARG A 38 0.12 -5.09 -1.48
N GLY A 39 1.04 -5.42 -0.58
CA GLY A 39 2.18 -6.29 -0.86
C GLY A 39 2.42 -7.29 0.26
N LYS A 40 2.92 -8.48 -0.10
CA LYS A 40 3.25 -9.56 0.84
C LYS A 40 4.73 -9.91 0.76
N LYS A 41 5.34 -10.23 1.91
CA LYS A 41 6.70 -10.77 2.02
C LYS A 41 6.74 -11.80 3.14
N GLY A 42 6.72 -13.09 2.79
CA GLY A 42 6.68 -14.16 3.79
C GLY A 42 5.43 -14.05 4.67
N SER A 43 5.63 -13.99 5.99
CA SER A 43 4.62 -13.75 7.02
C SER A 43 4.11 -12.31 7.06
N GLY A 44 4.96 -11.35 6.75
CA GLY A 44 4.66 -9.92 6.79
C GLY A 44 4.16 -9.35 5.46
N GLY A 45 4.03 -8.03 5.44
CA GLY A 45 3.58 -7.31 4.26
C GLY A 45 3.53 -5.81 4.45
N ILE A 46 2.91 -5.16 3.46
CA ILE A 46 2.82 -3.71 3.34
C ILE A 46 1.46 -3.33 2.76
N THR A 47 0.88 -2.25 3.28
CA THR A 47 -0.29 -1.59 2.72
C THR A 47 0.05 -0.13 2.49
N VAL A 48 -0.23 0.35 1.28
CA VAL A 48 -0.01 1.73 0.87
C VAL A 48 -1.34 2.33 0.44
N LYS A 49 -1.82 3.36 1.14
CA LYS A 49 -3.03 4.10 0.81
C LYS A 49 -2.65 5.47 0.25
N LYS A 50 -3.17 5.82 -0.92
CA LYS A 50 -3.04 7.15 -1.53
C LYS A 50 -4.08 8.11 -0.93
N THR A 51 -3.64 9.30 -0.55
CA THR A 51 -4.51 10.45 -0.27
C THR A 51 -4.32 11.51 -1.36
N GLY A 52 -4.95 12.68 -1.25
CA GLY A 52 -4.77 13.76 -2.21
C GLY A 52 -3.32 14.29 -2.27
N GLN A 53 -2.61 14.29 -1.13
CA GLN A 53 -1.32 14.95 -0.95
C GLN A 53 -0.26 14.05 -0.29
N ALA A 54 -0.64 12.87 0.22
CA ALA A 54 0.24 12.00 0.98
C ALA A 54 0.07 10.50 0.62
N LEU A 55 1.01 9.71 1.11
CA LEU A 55 0.97 8.26 1.05
C LEU A 55 1.07 7.72 2.48
N ILE A 56 0.07 6.95 2.89
CA ILE A 56 0.08 6.27 4.19
C ILE A 56 0.62 4.86 3.96
N ILE A 57 1.72 4.53 4.64
CA ILE A 57 2.41 3.26 4.49
C ILE A 57 2.38 2.53 5.82
N GLY A 58 1.71 1.40 5.87
CA GLY A 58 1.80 0.45 6.98
C GLY A 58 2.62 -0.76 6.57
N ILE A 59 3.57 -1.14 7.41
CA ILE A 59 4.33 -2.39 7.29
C ILE A 59 3.97 -3.24 8.50
N TYR A 60 3.73 -4.52 8.28
CA TYR A 60 3.39 -5.46 9.34
C TYR A 60 4.24 -6.72 9.23
N ASP A 61 4.41 -7.37 10.38
CA ASP A 61 4.97 -8.71 10.51
C ASP A 61 4.14 -9.48 11.55
N GLU A 62 4.39 -10.78 11.70
CA GLU A 62 3.74 -11.60 12.71
C GLU A 62 3.93 -11.02 14.12
N PRO A 63 2.90 -11.06 14.98
CA PRO A 63 1.62 -11.76 14.83
C PRO A 63 0.51 -10.94 14.14
N MET A 64 0.82 -9.77 13.58
CA MET A 64 -0.18 -8.92 12.94
C MET A 64 -0.61 -9.50 11.59
N THR A 65 -1.92 -9.57 11.38
CA THR A 65 -2.51 -10.06 10.13
C THR A 65 -2.59 -8.96 9.07
N PRO A 66 -2.64 -9.32 7.76
CA PRO A 66 -2.81 -8.34 6.69
C PRO A 66 -4.07 -7.47 6.86
N GLY A 67 -5.18 -8.06 7.31
CA GLY A 67 -6.45 -7.34 7.50
C GLY A 67 -6.36 -6.27 8.59
N GLN A 68 -5.60 -6.51 9.66
CA GLN A 68 -5.37 -5.51 10.71
C GLN A 68 -4.56 -4.32 10.18
N CYS A 69 -3.52 -4.57 9.38
CA CYS A 69 -2.74 -3.49 8.76
C CYS A 69 -3.59 -2.66 7.79
N ASN A 70 -4.35 -3.33 6.92
CA ASN A 70 -5.28 -2.68 5.98
C ASN A 70 -6.24 -1.75 6.71
N MET A 71 -6.91 -2.25 7.76
CA MET A 71 -7.88 -1.47 8.53
C MET A 71 -7.29 -0.18 9.09
N VAL A 72 -6.06 -0.23 9.64
CA VAL A 72 -5.43 0.97 10.23
C VAL A 72 -5.00 1.97 9.16
N VAL A 73 -4.34 1.49 8.11
CA VAL A 73 -3.79 2.33 7.03
C VAL A 73 -4.91 2.99 6.22
N GLU A 74 -5.92 2.20 5.85
CA GLU A 74 -7.02 2.67 4.99
C GLU A 74 -7.92 3.64 5.75
N ARG A 75 -8.29 3.36 7.01
CA ARG A 75 -9.09 4.29 7.82
C ARG A 75 -8.39 5.63 8.05
N LEU A 76 -7.08 5.61 8.29
CA LEU A 76 -6.32 6.86 8.44
C LEU A 76 -6.29 7.62 7.11
N GLY A 77 -6.03 6.94 5.99
CA GLY A 77 -6.00 7.60 4.69
C GLY A 77 -7.36 8.14 4.26
N ASP A 78 -8.45 7.42 4.52
CA ASP A 78 -9.81 7.89 4.26
C ASP A 78 -10.12 9.16 5.07
N TYR A 79 -9.77 9.17 6.36
CA TYR A 79 -9.90 10.37 7.19
C TYR A 79 -9.13 11.57 6.62
N LEU A 80 -7.88 11.36 6.16
CA LEU A 80 -7.09 12.44 5.56
C LEU A 80 -7.72 12.94 4.25
N VAL A 81 -8.23 12.04 3.41
CA VAL A 81 -8.93 12.40 2.17
C VAL A 81 -10.19 13.21 2.47
N GLU A 82 -10.97 12.83 3.48
CA GLU A 82 -12.14 13.59 3.93
C GLU A 82 -11.79 15.00 4.43
N GLN A 83 -10.59 15.18 5.00
CA GLN A 83 -10.08 16.49 5.40
C GLN A 83 -9.47 17.31 4.24
N GLY A 84 -9.52 16.81 2.99
CA GLY A 84 -8.95 17.48 1.82
C GLY A 84 -7.44 17.33 1.67
N MET A 85 -6.84 16.35 2.35
CA MET A 85 -5.43 15.99 2.26
C MET A 85 -5.17 14.77 1.37
#